data_AF-A0A7X9ATS2-F1
#
_entry.id   AF-A0A7X9ATS2-F1
#
_cell.length_a   1.000
_cell.length_b   1.000
_cell.length_c   1.000
_cell.angle_alpha   90.00
_cell.angle_beta   90.00
_cell.angle_gamma   90.00
#
_symmetry.space_group_name_H-M   'P 1'
#
loop_
_entity.id
_entity.type
_entity.pdbx_description
1 polymer ?
#
loop_
_entity_poly.entity_id
_entity_poly.type
_entity_poly.pdbx_seq_one_letter_code
_entity_poly.pdbx_strand_id
1 'polypeptide(L)'
;MKNFARPILGFAIAFALLGLSLSVVQSRMNAIRYTEQLTDTDPLENAPPLVAFTSVALGGFRGLVADWLWLRSSKMQDEGNYFEMVQLANWIVKLQPRFTGSHAFLAWNMAYNVSVTFTNFEDRWRWVKRGIELIRDEALEFNPGDPELFRQLGWIFQHKMGKDLDDANRYYKTEFAKEMIRLFADYYGQWELLQKAPANEAKLRAALGDNEFWNILAKHGYKNFDEFEKHFRELAVIPPEILPDLQKAGIEKTVELCLRYRWMTMKYHLDPTWLHKLNVKYGDLDWRLPEAHAIYWAERGKDKWTEDKDSFKRLSCDRMLFQSLSAAFETGRLVYLKDIEHLEMTPNISLVDAVNKSYMDSWDAYDENTIGGAYGNFLVDAIVTLYKFGQKKKAAEMQAHARTYKRYGTRFSPNLDDFVLKELAEDMEQASQPTAQGTVQSYLMNAYYQLAIDEDEVAESYLTIAKQLYDRYQKFVAGTERRRGLPPWNQMQITSLETTKQRIPAPMAKRLEERIPRAKEKFIPEAGEIAAPVVQ
;
A
#
# COMPACT_ATOMS: atom_id res chain seq x y z
N MET A 1 -28.28 -26.27 57.93
CA MET A 1 -27.24 -26.35 56.86
C MET A 1 -26.91 -27.77 56.38
N LYS A 2 -27.23 -28.87 57.08
CA LYS A 2 -26.90 -30.25 56.63
C LYS A 2 -27.78 -30.85 55.50
N ASN A 3 -28.95 -30.27 55.19
CA ASN A 3 -29.90 -30.86 54.21
C ASN A 3 -29.69 -30.42 52.74
N PHE A 4 -28.78 -29.48 52.46
CA PHE A 4 -28.46 -29.06 51.09
C PHE A 4 -27.23 -29.77 50.51
N ALA A 5 -26.40 -30.42 51.34
CA ALA A 5 -25.15 -31.04 50.89
C ALA A 5 -25.36 -32.24 49.95
N ARG A 6 -26.39 -33.06 50.19
CA ARG A 6 -26.71 -34.23 49.34
C ARG A 6 -27.21 -33.85 47.93
N PRO A 7 -28.19 -32.94 47.76
CA PRO A 7 -28.61 -32.53 46.42
C PRO A 7 -27.50 -31.76 45.68
N ILE A 8 -26.69 -30.95 46.37
CA ILE A 8 -25.54 -30.26 45.76
C ILE A 8 -24.49 -31.27 45.28
N LEU A 9 -24.17 -32.29 46.09
CA LEU A 9 -23.22 -33.33 45.71
C LEU A 9 -23.75 -34.17 44.53
N GLY A 10 -25.05 -34.51 44.54
CA GLY A 10 -25.69 -35.20 43.42
C GLY A 10 -25.64 -34.39 42.12
N PHE A 11 -25.89 -33.08 42.21
CA PHE A 11 -25.78 -32.17 41.06
C PHE A 11 -24.33 -32.05 40.56
N ALA A 12 -23.36 -31.93 41.47
CA ALA A 12 -21.94 -31.85 41.12
C ALA A 12 -21.45 -33.14 40.41
N ILE A 13 -21.88 -34.32 40.88
CA ILE A 13 -21.57 -35.59 40.24
C ILE A 13 -22.23 -35.69 38.86
N ALA A 14 -23.51 -35.34 38.74
CA ALA A 14 -24.21 -35.34 37.45
C ALA A 14 -23.56 -34.36 36.46
N PHE A 15 -23.16 -33.18 36.92
CA PHE A 15 -22.44 -32.19 36.12
C PHE A 15 -21.07 -32.70 35.66
N ALA A 16 -20.31 -33.35 36.56
CA ALA A 16 -19.01 -33.96 36.21
C ALA A 16 -19.18 -35.10 35.18
N LEU A 17 -20.18 -35.96 35.34
CA LEU A 17 -20.48 -37.04 34.39
C LEU A 17 -20.94 -36.52 33.03
N LEU A 18 -21.75 -35.46 33.01
CA LEU A 18 -22.14 -34.76 31.77
C LEU A 18 -20.92 -34.10 31.10
N GLY A 19 -20.05 -33.46 31.86
CA GLY A 19 -18.81 -32.87 31.34
C GLY A 19 -17.88 -33.92 30.71
N LEU A 20 -17.71 -35.06 31.38
CA LEU A 20 -16.91 -36.18 30.86
C LEU A 20 -17.52 -36.79 29.60
N SER A 21 -18.84 -37.01 29.56
CA SER A 21 -19.51 -37.57 28.38
C SER A 21 -19.47 -36.61 27.19
N LEU A 22 -19.69 -35.31 27.41
CA LEU A 22 -19.50 -34.26 26.42
C LEU A 22 -18.06 -34.25 25.89
N SER A 23 -17.05 -34.37 26.76
CA SER A 23 -15.65 -34.43 26.34
C SER A 23 -15.37 -35.63 25.42
N VAL A 24 -15.91 -36.82 25.73
CA VAL A 24 -15.71 -38.01 24.89
C VAL A 24 -16.38 -37.86 23.52
N VAL A 25 -17.61 -37.34 23.49
CA VAL A 25 -18.34 -37.08 22.22
C VAL A 25 -17.61 -36.01 21.39
N GLN A 26 -17.16 -34.93 22.02
CA GLN A 26 -16.42 -33.86 21.37
C GLN A 26 -15.11 -34.37 20.76
N SER A 27 -14.33 -35.18 21.48
CA SER A 27 -13.10 -35.78 20.95
C SER A 27 -13.35 -36.67 19.74
N ARG A 28 -14.42 -37.48 19.77
CA ARG A 28 -14.80 -38.32 18.62
C ARG A 28 -15.25 -37.48 17.42
N MET A 29 -16.02 -36.42 17.65
CA MET A 29 -16.42 -35.50 16.58
C MET A 29 -15.23 -34.74 15.98
N ASN A 30 -14.26 -34.32 16.81
CA ASN A 30 -13.04 -33.66 16.33
C ASN A 30 -12.19 -34.62 15.48
N ALA A 31 -12.07 -35.90 15.88
CA ALA A 31 -11.37 -36.92 15.10
C ALA A 31 -12.03 -37.16 13.73
N ILE A 32 -13.37 -37.15 13.66
CA ILE A 32 -14.10 -37.24 12.39
C ILE A 32 -13.82 -36.00 11.54
N ARG A 33 -13.93 -34.79 12.12
CA ARG A 33 -13.66 -33.54 11.39
C ARG A 33 -12.26 -33.50 10.78
N TYR A 34 -11.26 -33.98 11.52
CA TYR A 34 -9.88 -34.08 11.05
C TYR A 34 -9.73 -35.10 9.92
N THR A 35 -10.16 -36.35 10.17
CA THR A 35 -10.01 -37.45 9.20
C THR A 35 -10.71 -37.14 7.87
N GLU A 36 -11.90 -36.57 7.96
CA GLU A 36 -12.76 -36.28 6.80
C GLU A 36 -12.51 -34.88 6.21
N GLN A 37 -11.51 -34.13 6.70
CA GLN A 37 -11.19 -32.77 6.26
C GLN A 37 -12.40 -31.82 6.24
N LEU A 38 -13.32 -31.97 7.21
CA LEU A 38 -14.57 -31.20 7.29
C LEU A 38 -14.36 -29.80 7.91
N THR A 39 -13.11 -29.40 8.14
CA THR A 39 -12.74 -28.09 8.66
C THR A 39 -11.52 -27.57 7.91
N ASP A 40 -11.52 -26.29 7.54
CA ASP A 40 -10.39 -25.63 6.85
C ASP A 40 -9.09 -25.57 7.68
N THR A 41 -9.15 -25.94 8.95
CA THR A 41 -8.05 -25.93 9.90
C THR A 41 -8.04 -27.23 10.69
N ASP A 42 -6.87 -27.82 10.91
CA ASP A 42 -6.73 -28.97 11.80
C ASP A 42 -7.27 -28.66 13.20
N PRO A 43 -7.86 -29.63 13.93
CA PRO A 43 -8.12 -29.46 15.36
C PRO A 43 -6.81 -29.04 16.02
N LEU A 44 -6.85 -27.93 16.75
CA LEU A 44 -5.67 -27.26 17.29
C LEU A 44 -4.86 -28.19 18.21
N GLU A 45 -3.97 -29.02 17.67
CA GLU A 45 -3.15 -29.96 18.43
C GLU A 45 -2.11 -29.26 19.30
N ASN A 46 -1.93 -27.95 19.13
CA ASN A 46 -1.12 -27.08 19.99
C ASN A 46 -1.76 -25.68 20.10
N ALA A 47 -3.08 -25.60 20.30
CA ALA A 47 -3.72 -24.30 20.55
C ALA A 47 -3.02 -23.62 21.74
N PRO A 48 -2.67 -22.32 21.64
CA PRO A 48 -2.25 -21.55 22.80
C PRO A 48 -3.24 -21.79 23.96
N PRO A 49 -2.80 -21.88 25.23
CA PRO A 49 -3.69 -22.19 26.36
C PRO A 49 -4.96 -21.33 26.41
N LEU A 50 -4.86 -20.10 25.90
CA LEU A 50 -5.96 -19.16 25.71
C LEU A 50 -7.03 -19.65 24.74
N VAL A 51 -6.64 -20.24 23.61
CA VAL A 51 -7.55 -20.79 22.59
C VAL A 51 -8.20 -22.07 23.10
N ALA A 52 -7.45 -22.92 23.82
CA ALA A 52 -8.01 -24.08 24.51
C ALA A 52 -9.05 -23.66 25.57
N PHE A 53 -8.76 -22.61 26.34
CA PHE A 53 -9.69 -22.04 27.32
C PHE A 53 -10.97 -21.48 26.65
N THR A 54 -10.84 -20.67 25.59
CA THR A 54 -12.02 -20.06 24.93
C THR A 54 -12.87 -21.04 24.13
N SER A 55 -12.26 -22.10 23.57
CA SER A 55 -12.97 -23.08 22.73
C SER A 55 -13.48 -24.31 23.49
N VAL A 56 -12.75 -24.80 24.49
CA VAL A 56 -13.08 -26.04 25.21
C VAL A 56 -13.78 -25.77 26.54
N ALA A 57 -13.32 -24.78 27.32
CA ALA A 57 -13.87 -24.54 28.67
C ALA A 57 -15.23 -23.82 28.65
N LEU A 58 -15.45 -22.91 27.70
CA LEU A 58 -16.70 -22.13 27.61
C LEU A 58 -17.78 -22.83 26.77
N GLY A 59 -17.42 -23.78 25.90
CA GLY A 59 -18.37 -24.49 25.04
C GLY A 59 -19.35 -23.54 24.32
N GLY A 60 -20.66 -23.78 24.47
CA GLY A 60 -21.72 -22.92 23.90
C GLY A 60 -21.85 -21.54 24.56
N PHE A 61 -21.34 -21.33 25.77
CA PHE A 61 -21.41 -20.05 26.48
C PHE A 61 -20.46 -18.98 25.92
N ARG A 62 -19.50 -19.36 25.08
CA ARG A 62 -18.54 -18.41 24.45
C ARG A 62 -19.25 -17.29 23.67
N GLY A 63 -20.41 -17.59 23.08
CA GLY A 63 -21.24 -16.59 22.38
C GLY A 63 -21.78 -15.52 23.32
N LEU A 64 -22.34 -15.93 24.46
CA LEU A 64 -22.85 -14.99 25.47
C LEU A 64 -21.75 -14.11 26.08
N VAL A 65 -20.57 -14.69 26.31
CA VAL A 65 -19.41 -13.92 26.77
C VAL A 65 -18.98 -12.93 25.70
N ALA A 66 -18.92 -13.34 24.43
CA ALA A 66 -18.57 -12.44 23.34
C ALA A 66 -19.59 -11.29 23.17
N ASP A 67 -20.89 -11.56 23.28
CA ASP A 67 -21.94 -10.54 23.22
C ASP A 67 -21.81 -9.53 24.37
N TRP A 68 -21.50 -10.01 25.58
CA TRP A 68 -21.22 -9.12 26.72
C TRP A 68 -19.98 -8.27 26.49
N LEU A 69 -18.90 -8.86 25.96
CA LEU A 69 -17.69 -8.13 25.60
C LEU A 69 -17.95 -7.09 24.51
N TRP A 70 -18.83 -7.38 23.55
CA TRP A 70 -19.28 -6.43 22.53
C TRP A 70 -19.97 -5.22 23.13
N LEU A 71 -20.95 -5.43 24.00
CA LEU A 71 -21.64 -4.34 24.70
C LEU A 71 -20.66 -3.51 25.53
N ARG A 72 -19.72 -4.16 26.21
CA ARG A 72 -18.68 -3.47 26.98
C ARG A 72 -17.73 -2.70 26.05
N SER A 73 -17.31 -3.27 24.93
CA SER A 73 -16.44 -2.62 23.94
C SER A 73 -17.09 -1.37 23.36
N SER A 74 -18.38 -1.43 23.02
CA SER A 74 -19.14 -0.26 22.56
C SER A 74 -19.16 0.84 23.64
N LYS A 75 -19.43 0.48 24.90
CA LYS A 75 -19.40 1.43 26.01
C LYS A 75 -18.02 2.06 26.19
N MET A 76 -16.93 1.28 26.13
CA MET A 76 -15.57 1.81 26.22
C MET A 76 -15.27 2.80 25.08
N GLN A 77 -15.76 2.53 23.87
CA GLN A 77 -15.62 3.45 22.75
C GLN A 77 -16.40 4.77 22.99
N ASP A 78 -17.64 4.69 23.46
CA ASP A 78 -18.46 5.88 23.78
C ASP A 78 -17.82 6.74 24.87
N GLU A 79 -17.13 6.12 25.83
CA GLU A 79 -16.40 6.78 26.92
C GLU A 79 -14.99 7.27 26.51
N GLY A 80 -14.52 6.97 25.30
CA GLY A 80 -13.16 7.31 24.83
C GLY A 80 -12.05 6.41 25.37
N ASN A 81 -12.40 5.31 26.05
CA ASN A 81 -11.48 4.30 26.61
C ASN A 81 -11.01 3.31 25.51
N TYR A 82 -10.31 3.82 24.50
CA TYR A 82 -9.97 3.05 23.31
C TYR A 82 -8.97 1.91 23.60
N PHE A 83 -8.05 2.06 24.55
CA PHE A 83 -7.10 1.00 24.90
C PHE A 83 -7.80 -0.25 25.44
N GLU A 84 -8.76 -0.06 26.34
CA GLU A 84 -9.63 -1.11 26.85
C GLU A 84 -10.45 -1.71 25.72
N MET A 85 -11.05 -0.89 24.85
CA MET A 85 -11.80 -1.34 23.67
C MET A 85 -10.97 -2.32 22.81
N VAL A 86 -9.69 -2.05 22.54
CA VAL A 86 -8.81 -2.97 21.78
C VAL A 86 -8.58 -4.29 22.48
N GLN A 87 -8.38 -4.26 23.80
CA GLN A 87 -8.19 -5.49 24.57
C GLN A 87 -9.44 -6.36 24.46
N LEU A 88 -10.63 -5.78 24.57
CA LEU A 88 -11.90 -6.49 24.42
C LEU A 88 -12.10 -7.01 22.99
N ALA A 89 -11.77 -6.22 21.98
CA ALA A 89 -11.82 -6.63 20.58
C ALA A 89 -10.96 -7.87 20.29
N ASN A 90 -9.76 -7.95 20.88
CA ASN A 90 -8.89 -9.13 20.77
C ASN A 90 -9.58 -10.38 21.37
N TRP A 91 -10.19 -10.24 22.55
CA TRP A 91 -10.94 -11.34 23.16
C TRP A 91 -12.13 -11.79 22.33
N ILE A 92 -12.86 -10.86 21.72
CA ILE A 92 -13.97 -11.16 20.81
C ILE A 92 -13.49 -12.04 19.65
N VAL A 93 -12.37 -11.67 19.00
CA VAL A 93 -11.79 -12.46 17.90
C VAL A 93 -11.48 -13.90 18.35
N LYS A 94 -10.90 -14.07 19.54
CA LYS A 94 -10.55 -15.39 20.10
C LYS A 94 -11.75 -16.22 20.57
N LEU A 95 -12.85 -15.57 20.95
CA LEU A 95 -14.09 -16.23 21.39
C LEU A 95 -14.99 -16.63 20.21
N GLN A 96 -14.96 -15.84 19.14
CA GLN A 96 -15.77 -16.04 17.93
C GLN A 96 -14.90 -16.15 16.67
N PRO A 97 -13.92 -17.07 16.61
CA PRO A 97 -12.90 -17.08 15.56
C PRO A 97 -13.45 -17.24 14.15
N ARG A 98 -14.65 -17.79 13.96
CA ARG A 98 -15.29 -17.96 12.65
C ARG A 98 -16.25 -16.82 12.25
N PHE A 99 -16.41 -15.79 13.09
CA PHE A 99 -17.31 -14.66 12.80
C PHE A 99 -16.56 -13.50 12.15
N THR A 100 -16.04 -13.75 10.95
CA THR A 100 -15.09 -12.87 10.24
C THR A 100 -15.64 -11.48 9.91
N GLY A 101 -16.95 -11.34 9.69
CA GLY A 101 -17.59 -10.03 9.52
C GLY A 101 -17.44 -9.12 10.75
N SER A 102 -17.46 -9.71 11.95
CA SER A 102 -17.22 -8.98 13.21
C SER A 102 -15.75 -8.55 13.32
N HIS A 103 -14.81 -9.41 12.93
CA HIS A 103 -13.38 -9.08 12.93
C HIS A 103 -13.07 -7.95 11.95
N ALA A 104 -13.63 -8.04 10.73
CA ALA A 104 -13.55 -6.99 9.73
C ALA A 104 -14.09 -5.66 10.25
N PHE A 105 -15.24 -5.67 10.92
CA PHE A 105 -15.81 -4.46 11.53
C PHE A 105 -14.91 -3.90 12.64
N LEU A 106 -14.38 -4.74 13.54
CA LEU A 106 -13.49 -4.28 14.63
C LEU A 106 -12.23 -3.62 14.06
N ALA A 107 -11.62 -4.22 13.05
CA ALA A 107 -10.46 -3.67 12.37
C ALA A 107 -10.77 -2.35 11.66
N TRP A 108 -11.89 -2.31 10.93
CA TRP A 108 -12.38 -1.10 10.29
C TRP A 108 -12.67 0.01 11.31
N ASN A 109 -13.32 -0.31 12.42
CA ASN A 109 -13.63 0.64 13.49
C ASN A 109 -12.34 1.24 14.08
N MET A 110 -11.30 0.43 14.31
CA MET A 110 -9.99 0.92 14.75
C MET A 110 -9.35 1.84 13.72
N ALA A 111 -9.29 1.41 12.45
CA ALA A 111 -8.60 2.14 11.39
C ALA A 111 -9.35 3.40 10.91
N TYR A 112 -10.67 3.49 11.10
CA TYR A 112 -11.49 4.58 10.57
C TYR A 112 -12.10 5.44 11.67
N ASN A 113 -12.83 4.87 12.62
CA ASN A 113 -13.57 5.65 13.60
C ASN A 113 -12.70 6.06 14.78
N VAL A 114 -11.91 5.13 15.32
CA VAL A 114 -11.04 5.41 16.46
C VAL A 114 -9.84 6.23 16.02
N SER A 115 -9.21 5.91 14.88
CA SER A 115 -8.02 6.67 14.46
C SER A 115 -8.29 8.18 14.34
N VAL A 116 -9.45 8.60 13.84
CA VAL A 116 -9.74 10.01 13.57
C VAL A 116 -10.13 10.81 14.81
N THR A 117 -10.34 10.16 15.96
CA THR A 117 -10.58 10.85 17.24
C THR A 117 -9.29 11.43 17.83
N PHE A 118 -8.13 10.98 17.34
CA PHE A 118 -6.81 11.48 17.75
C PHE A 118 -6.38 12.64 16.86
N THR A 119 -5.73 13.65 17.42
CA THR A 119 -5.17 14.78 16.65
C THR A 119 -3.76 14.48 16.16
N ASN A 120 -2.96 13.74 16.93
CA ASN A 120 -1.61 13.36 16.55
C ASN A 120 -1.62 12.23 15.50
N PHE A 121 -0.96 12.45 14.37
CA PHE A 121 -0.85 11.49 13.27
C PHE A 121 -0.15 10.19 13.68
N GLU A 122 0.79 10.23 14.63
CA GLU A 122 1.44 9.03 15.16
C GLU A 122 0.44 8.12 15.87
N ASP A 123 -0.43 8.69 16.70
CA ASP A 123 -1.47 7.93 17.39
C ASP A 123 -2.48 7.36 16.39
N ARG A 124 -2.89 8.15 15.39
CA ARG A 124 -3.75 7.65 14.31
C ARG A 124 -3.10 6.45 13.60
N TRP A 125 -1.80 6.54 13.31
CA TRP A 125 -1.07 5.47 12.64
C TRP A 125 -1.03 4.18 13.47
N ARG A 126 -0.86 4.28 14.80
CA ARG A 126 -0.96 3.13 15.71
C ARG A 126 -2.32 2.43 15.59
N TRP A 127 -3.41 3.20 15.48
CA TRP A 127 -4.76 2.66 15.30
C TRP A 127 -5.00 2.01 13.93
N VAL A 128 -4.52 2.64 12.85
CA VAL A 128 -4.56 2.07 11.51
C VAL A 128 -3.78 0.76 11.45
N LYS A 129 -2.55 0.75 11.97
CA LYS A 129 -1.74 -0.47 12.08
C LYS A 129 -2.43 -1.55 12.90
N ARG A 130 -3.02 -1.19 14.04
CA ARG A 130 -3.71 -2.17 14.88
C ARG A 130 -4.88 -2.83 14.14
N GLY A 131 -5.63 -2.08 13.33
CA GLY A 131 -6.68 -2.62 12.47
C GLY A 131 -6.14 -3.60 11.43
N ILE A 132 -5.02 -3.26 10.77
CA ILE A 132 -4.30 -4.15 9.84
C ILE A 132 -3.87 -5.44 10.56
N GLU A 133 -3.23 -5.32 11.72
CA GLU A 133 -2.74 -6.45 12.53
C GLU A 133 -3.88 -7.33 13.05
N LEU A 134 -5.03 -6.77 13.40
CA LEU A 134 -6.19 -7.56 13.84
C LEU A 134 -6.68 -8.51 12.74
N ILE A 135 -6.69 -8.05 11.48
CA ILE A 135 -7.05 -8.92 10.35
C ILE A 135 -5.90 -9.87 10.03
N ARG A 136 -4.71 -9.32 9.80
CA ARG A 136 -3.55 -10.04 9.25
C ARG A 136 -2.98 -11.06 10.22
N ASP A 137 -2.76 -10.66 11.47
CA ASP A 137 -2.00 -11.43 12.47
C ASP A 137 -2.93 -12.25 13.38
N GLU A 138 -4.24 -12.00 13.36
CA GLU A 138 -5.21 -12.70 14.23
C GLU A 138 -6.36 -13.33 13.44
N ALA A 139 -7.14 -12.56 12.68
CA ALA A 139 -8.33 -13.11 12.02
C ALA A 139 -7.99 -14.13 10.91
N LEU A 140 -6.96 -13.85 10.10
CA LEU A 140 -6.49 -14.73 9.03
C LEU A 140 -5.80 -15.99 9.56
N GLU A 141 -5.21 -15.96 10.75
CA GLU A 141 -4.67 -17.18 11.40
C GLU A 141 -5.78 -18.21 11.65
N PHE A 142 -6.96 -17.76 12.08
CA PHE A 142 -8.11 -18.64 12.29
C PHE A 142 -8.91 -18.94 11.02
N ASN A 143 -8.80 -18.08 10.00
CA ASN A 143 -9.59 -18.15 8.76
C ASN A 143 -8.71 -17.87 7.52
N PRO A 144 -7.72 -18.71 7.22
CA PRO A 144 -6.75 -18.45 6.15
C PRO A 144 -7.36 -18.44 4.75
N GLY A 145 -8.58 -18.99 4.60
CA GLY A 145 -9.35 -19.04 3.37
C GLY A 145 -10.49 -18.04 3.27
N ASP A 146 -10.74 -17.18 4.26
CA ASP A 146 -11.90 -16.26 4.21
C ASP A 146 -11.59 -15.04 3.34
N PRO A 147 -12.20 -14.93 2.14
CA PRO A 147 -11.86 -13.88 1.20
C PRO A 147 -12.32 -12.46 1.62
N GLU A 148 -13.28 -12.33 2.55
CA GLU A 148 -13.72 -11.03 3.07
C GLU A 148 -12.61 -10.38 3.89
N LEU A 149 -11.85 -11.17 4.66
CA LEU A 149 -10.71 -10.66 5.43
C LEU A 149 -9.62 -10.10 4.52
N PHE A 150 -9.29 -10.82 3.43
CA PHE A 150 -8.35 -10.32 2.41
C PHE A 150 -8.83 -9.01 1.78
N ARG A 151 -10.12 -8.94 1.43
CA ARG A 151 -10.72 -7.74 0.84
C ARG A 151 -10.63 -6.54 1.79
N GLN A 152 -10.91 -6.74 3.08
CA GLN A 152 -10.88 -5.68 4.09
C GLN A 152 -9.46 -5.19 4.37
N LEU A 153 -8.49 -6.11 4.39
CA LEU A 153 -7.08 -5.74 4.52
C LEU A 153 -6.62 -4.90 3.32
N GLY A 154 -6.95 -5.32 2.10
CA GLY A 154 -6.69 -4.55 0.90
C GLY A 154 -7.39 -3.19 0.89
N TRP A 155 -8.62 -3.11 1.42
CA TRP A 155 -9.37 -1.86 1.51
C TRP A 155 -8.71 -0.84 2.45
N ILE A 156 -8.14 -1.27 3.59
CA ILE A 156 -7.39 -0.38 4.48
C ILE A 156 -6.17 0.20 3.74
N PHE A 157 -5.39 -0.64 3.07
CA PHE A 157 -4.25 -0.17 2.27
C PHE A 157 -4.68 0.79 1.16
N GLN A 158 -5.69 0.42 0.37
CA GLN A 158 -6.15 1.22 -0.76
C GLN A 158 -6.77 2.55 -0.31
N HIS A 159 -7.76 2.50 0.58
CA HIS A 159 -8.64 3.61 0.86
C HIS A 159 -8.15 4.46 2.03
N LYS A 160 -7.71 3.85 3.14
CA LYS A 160 -7.28 4.59 4.32
C LYS A 160 -5.87 5.15 4.17
N MET A 161 -4.96 4.37 3.60
CA MET A 161 -3.57 4.78 3.41
C MET A 161 -3.30 5.36 2.02
N GLY A 162 -3.87 4.74 0.97
CA GLY A 162 -3.60 5.11 -0.42
C GLY A 162 -4.23 6.44 -0.85
N LYS A 163 -5.51 6.66 -0.53
CA LYS A 163 -6.26 7.84 -0.97
C LYS A 163 -6.01 9.09 -0.12
N ASP A 164 -6.30 10.25 -0.71
CA ASP A 164 -6.26 11.56 -0.06
C ASP A 164 -7.59 11.94 0.59
N LEU A 165 -8.03 11.09 1.53
CA LEU A 165 -9.31 11.24 2.25
C LEU A 165 -9.12 11.44 3.77
N ASP A 166 -7.91 11.22 4.28
CA ASP A 166 -7.48 11.48 5.65
C ASP A 166 -6.26 12.40 5.56
N ASP A 167 -6.25 13.49 6.31
CA ASP A 167 -5.15 14.46 6.33
C ASP A 167 -3.83 13.87 6.84
N ALA A 168 -3.88 12.72 7.51
CA ALA A 168 -2.71 11.95 7.95
C ALA A 168 -2.24 10.89 6.92
N ASN A 169 -2.85 10.77 5.74
CA ASN A 169 -2.51 9.73 4.76
C ASN A 169 -1.01 9.71 4.38
N ARG A 170 -0.40 10.88 4.17
CA ARG A 170 1.02 11.03 3.81
C ARG A 170 1.92 10.57 4.95
N TYR A 171 1.50 10.80 6.19
CA TYR A 171 2.19 10.27 7.36
C TYR A 171 2.13 8.74 7.38
N TYR A 172 0.97 8.13 7.16
CA TYR A 172 0.84 6.66 7.08
C TYR A 172 1.73 6.06 5.99
N LYS A 173 1.71 6.64 4.77
CA LYS A 173 2.57 6.21 3.65
C LYS A 173 4.06 6.31 4.02
N THR A 174 4.46 7.40 4.67
CA THR A 174 5.84 7.63 5.10
C THR A 174 6.31 6.60 6.11
N GLU A 175 5.56 6.40 7.18
CA GLU A 175 5.93 5.44 8.22
C GLU A 175 5.92 4.00 7.70
N PHE A 176 4.95 3.66 6.84
CA PHE A 176 4.92 2.36 6.20
C PHE A 176 6.09 2.15 5.22
N ALA A 177 6.46 3.17 4.45
CA ALA A 177 7.62 3.12 3.57
C ALA A 177 8.91 2.89 4.36
N LYS A 178 9.09 3.56 5.52
CA LYS A 178 10.23 3.32 6.43
C LYS A 178 10.29 1.86 6.88
N GLU A 179 9.15 1.28 7.26
CA GLU A 179 9.05 -0.14 7.63
C GLU A 179 9.48 -1.06 6.48
N MET A 180 8.99 -0.81 5.26
CA MET A 180 9.32 -1.61 4.08
C MET A 180 10.78 -1.46 3.64
N ILE A 181 11.37 -0.26 3.74
CA ILE A 181 12.79 -0.04 3.46
C ILE A 181 13.65 -0.85 4.41
N ARG A 182 13.33 -0.86 5.71
CA ARG A 182 14.02 -1.70 6.70
C ARG A 182 13.88 -3.18 6.39
N LEU A 183 12.68 -3.60 5.99
CA LEU A 183 12.37 -4.99 5.64
C LEU A 183 13.18 -5.49 4.44
N PHE A 184 13.22 -4.72 3.35
CA PHE A 184 13.87 -5.14 2.11
C PHE A 184 15.36 -4.81 2.05
N ALA A 185 15.77 -3.68 2.61
CA ALA A 185 17.11 -3.10 2.49
C ALA A 185 17.66 -3.23 1.05
N ASP A 186 18.88 -3.73 0.90
CA ASP A 186 19.55 -3.89 -0.39
C ASP A 186 18.94 -4.98 -1.28
N TYR A 187 18.02 -5.79 -0.75
CA TYR A 187 17.32 -6.85 -1.50
C TYR A 187 16.03 -6.36 -2.16
N TYR A 188 15.68 -5.09 -2.02
CA TYR A 188 14.54 -4.50 -2.71
C TYR A 188 14.67 -4.69 -4.24
N GLY A 189 13.60 -5.16 -4.89
CA GLY A 189 13.61 -5.48 -6.32
C GLY A 189 14.19 -6.86 -6.67
N GLN A 190 14.87 -7.54 -5.75
CA GLN A 190 15.49 -8.85 -6.00
C GLN A 190 14.51 -10.00 -5.71
N TRP A 191 13.31 -9.94 -6.31
CA TRP A 191 12.21 -10.85 -6.00
C TRP A 191 12.53 -12.32 -6.27
N GLU A 192 13.28 -12.60 -7.33
CA GLU A 192 13.72 -13.96 -7.66
C GLU A 192 14.68 -14.54 -6.61
N LEU A 193 15.56 -13.69 -6.07
CA LEU A 193 16.47 -14.08 -5.00
C LEU A 193 15.69 -14.32 -3.69
N LEU A 194 14.79 -13.41 -3.35
CA LEU A 194 13.98 -13.50 -2.13
C LEU A 194 13.09 -14.75 -2.11
N GLN A 195 12.45 -15.13 -3.22
CA GLN A 195 11.63 -16.35 -3.26
C GLN A 195 12.44 -17.65 -3.11
N LYS A 196 13.72 -17.64 -3.49
CA LYS A 196 14.62 -18.79 -3.39
C LYS A 196 15.33 -18.89 -2.03
N ALA A 197 15.15 -17.91 -1.14
CA ALA A 197 15.79 -17.88 0.17
C ALA A 197 15.32 -19.01 1.09
N PRO A 198 16.14 -19.44 2.07
CA PRO A 198 15.72 -20.42 3.06
C PRO A 198 14.53 -19.90 3.88
N ALA A 199 13.38 -20.59 3.80
CA ALA A 199 12.13 -20.07 4.36
C ALA A 199 12.03 -20.14 5.91
N ASN A 200 12.84 -20.97 6.55
CA ASN A 200 12.82 -21.21 7.99
C ASN A 200 14.16 -21.78 8.47
N GLU A 201 14.33 -21.91 9.80
CA GLU A 201 15.56 -22.43 10.39
C GLU A 201 15.94 -23.82 9.86
N ALA A 202 14.96 -24.71 9.63
CA ALA A 202 15.24 -26.05 9.10
C ALA A 202 15.82 -26.00 7.67
N LYS A 203 15.27 -25.15 6.80
CA LYS A 203 15.84 -24.92 5.46
C LYS A 203 17.18 -24.19 5.52
N LEU A 204 17.39 -23.31 6.51
CA LEU A 204 18.69 -22.66 6.72
C LEU A 204 19.76 -23.69 7.14
N ARG A 205 19.43 -24.61 8.06
CA ARG A 205 20.27 -25.77 8.42
C ARG A 205 20.65 -26.59 7.19
N ALA A 206 19.66 -26.92 6.36
CA ALA A 206 19.92 -27.67 5.13
C ALA A 206 20.81 -26.90 4.14
N ALA A 207 20.67 -25.57 4.06
CA ALA A 207 21.44 -24.74 3.14
C ALA A 207 22.88 -24.48 3.58
N LEU A 208 23.12 -24.37 4.90
CA LEU A 208 24.46 -24.05 5.44
C LEU A 208 25.30 -25.28 5.76
N GLY A 209 24.69 -26.47 5.93
CA GLY A 209 25.42 -27.65 6.37
C GLY A 209 25.74 -27.60 7.87
N ASP A 210 26.98 -27.90 8.24
CA ASP A 210 27.46 -28.10 9.62
C ASP A 210 27.03 -27.02 10.65
N ASN A 211 27.24 -27.31 11.94
CA ASN A 211 26.86 -26.47 13.07
C ASN A 211 27.58 -25.09 13.16
N GLU A 212 28.28 -24.63 12.12
CA GLU A 212 29.10 -23.42 12.13
C GLU A 212 28.30 -22.16 12.49
N PHE A 213 27.17 -21.92 11.82
CA PHE A 213 26.30 -20.78 12.16
C PHE A 213 25.83 -20.80 13.62
N TRP A 214 25.37 -21.97 14.11
CA TRP A 214 24.88 -22.11 15.48
C TRP A 214 26.00 -21.99 16.52
N ASN A 215 27.22 -22.41 16.19
CA ASN A 215 28.40 -22.19 17.02
C ASN A 215 28.76 -20.69 17.07
N ILE A 216 28.66 -19.97 15.94
CA ILE A 216 28.87 -18.52 15.91
C ILE A 216 27.80 -17.82 16.76
N LEU A 217 26.52 -18.21 16.65
CA LEU A 217 25.45 -17.68 17.50
C LEU A 217 25.77 -17.86 18.99
N ALA A 218 26.14 -19.08 19.40
CA ALA A 218 26.47 -19.38 20.79
C ALA A 218 27.71 -18.61 21.28
N LYS A 219 28.73 -18.43 20.43
CA LYS A 219 29.94 -17.62 20.72
C LYS A 219 29.57 -16.17 21.05
N HIS A 220 28.57 -15.61 20.38
CA HIS A 220 28.07 -14.25 20.60
C HIS A 220 26.93 -14.16 21.63
N GLY A 221 26.65 -15.26 22.36
CA GLY A 221 25.71 -15.27 23.47
C GLY A 221 24.24 -15.45 23.10
N TYR A 222 23.91 -15.71 21.83
CA TYR A 222 22.54 -16.04 21.42
C TYR A 222 22.21 -17.47 21.84
N LYS A 223 21.08 -17.66 22.52
CA LYS A 223 20.63 -19.00 22.98
C LYS A 223 20.06 -19.84 21.84
N ASN A 224 19.45 -19.19 20.85
CA ASN A 224 18.82 -19.83 19.71
C ASN A 224 18.66 -18.84 18.55
N PHE A 225 18.15 -19.34 17.42
CA PHE A 225 17.92 -18.56 16.22
C PHE A 225 16.85 -17.47 16.42
N ASP A 226 15.81 -17.72 17.23
CA ASP A 226 14.74 -16.74 17.47
C ASP A 226 15.23 -15.49 18.21
N GLU A 227 16.14 -15.64 19.18
CA GLU A 227 16.76 -14.51 19.88
C GLU A 227 17.60 -13.66 18.93
N PHE A 228 18.37 -14.32 18.05
CA PHE A 228 19.15 -13.64 17.02
C PHE A 228 18.25 -12.92 16.01
N GLU A 229 17.18 -13.58 15.55
CA GLU A 229 16.22 -12.99 14.63
C GLU A 229 15.53 -11.76 15.24
N LYS A 230 15.21 -11.79 16.53
CA LYS A 230 14.65 -10.62 17.22
C LYS A 230 15.63 -9.45 17.19
N HIS A 231 16.90 -9.67 17.52
CA HIS A 231 17.91 -8.61 17.50
C HIS A 231 18.15 -8.07 16.07
N PHE A 232 18.16 -8.95 15.06
CA PHE A 232 18.20 -8.55 13.66
C PHE A 232 17.02 -7.63 13.30
N ARG A 233 15.79 -7.97 13.69
CA ARG A 233 14.60 -7.13 13.40
C ARG A 233 14.67 -5.77 14.09
N GLU A 234 15.23 -5.69 15.29
CA GLU A 234 15.46 -4.43 16.02
C GLU A 234 16.41 -3.50 15.26
N LEU A 235 17.50 -4.04 14.71
CA LEU A 235 18.52 -3.28 13.97
C LEU A 235 18.23 -3.13 12.47
N ALA A 236 17.40 -4.01 11.89
CA ALA A 236 17.17 -4.19 10.45
C ALA A 236 18.41 -4.54 9.60
N VAL A 237 19.50 -4.90 10.27
CA VAL A 237 20.78 -5.35 9.70
C VAL A 237 21.32 -6.47 10.57
N ILE A 238 22.24 -7.28 10.03
CA ILE A 238 22.98 -8.25 10.83
C ILE A 238 23.70 -7.51 11.97
N PRO A 239 23.53 -7.93 13.24
CA PRO A 239 24.17 -7.28 14.37
C PRO A 239 25.69 -7.13 14.16
N PRO A 240 26.26 -5.91 14.31
CA PRO A 240 27.65 -5.64 13.94
C PRO A 240 28.68 -6.52 14.64
N GLU A 241 28.37 -6.99 15.85
CA GLU A 241 29.26 -7.84 16.64
C GLU A 241 29.45 -9.24 16.04
N ILE A 242 28.42 -9.80 15.38
CA ILE A 242 28.48 -11.14 14.77
C ILE A 242 28.88 -11.11 13.29
N LEU A 243 28.66 -9.96 12.63
CA LEU A 243 28.83 -9.78 11.19
C LEU A 243 30.21 -10.25 10.67
N PRO A 244 31.37 -9.90 11.30
CA PRO A 244 32.67 -10.34 10.81
C PRO A 244 32.85 -11.87 10.80
N ASP A 245 32.27 -12.57 11.77
CA ASP A 245 32.37 -14.04 11.82
C ASP A 245 31.50 -14.69 10.73
N LEU A 246 30.31 -14.15 10.46
CA LEU A 246 29.45 -14.62 9.35
C LEU A 246 30.08 -14.34 7.98
N GLN A 247 30.75 -13.21 7.83
CA GLN A 247 31.51 -12.85 6.63
C GLN A 247 32.70 -13.77 6.42
N LYS A 248 33.46 -14.04 7.48
CA LYS A 248 34.59 -14.96 7.44
C LYS A 248 34.18 -16.39 7.05
N ALA A 249 33.01 -16.83 7.52
CA ALA A 249 32.42 -18.12 7.15
C ALA A 249 31.73 -18.11 5.77
N GLY A 250 31.56 -16.95 5.13
CA GLY A 250 30.91 -16.84 3.82
C GLY A 250 29.41 -17.11 3.83
N ILE A 251 28.75 -17.06 5.00
CA ILE A 251 27.34 -17.44 5.19
C ILE A 251 26.40 -16.23 5.41
N GLU A 252 26.94 -15.03 5.60
CA GLU A 252 26.20 -13.77 5.86
C GLU A 252 24.96 -13.63 4.98
N LYS A 253 25.15 -13.63 3.65
CA LYS A 253 24.06 -13.41 2.69
C LYS A 253 22.94 -14.43 2.81
N THR A 254 23.27 -15.71 3.03
CA THR A 254 22.28 -16.79 3.16
C THR A 254 21.49 -16.66 4.46
N VAL A 255 22.18 -16.30 5.56
CA VAL A 255 21.56 -16.03 6.86
C VAL A 255 20.63 -14.83 6.77
N GLU A 256 21.10 -13.71 6.21
CA GLU A 256 20.29 -12.50 6.07
C GLU A 256 19.06 -12.70 5.18
N LEU A 257 19.22 -13.40 4.05
CA LEU A 257 18.09 -13.76 3.19
C LEU A 257 17.03 -14.60 3.93
N CYS A 258 17.45 -15.54 4.78
CA CYS A 258 16.52 -16.32 5.61
C CYS A 258 15.79 -15.43 6.63
N LEU A 259 16.52 -14.55 7.32
CA LEU A 259 15.95 -13.60 8.28
C LEU A 259 14.95 -12.65 7.62
N ARG A 260 15.26 -12.10 6.44
CA ARG A 260 14.35 -11.23 5.69
C ARG A 260 13.14 -11.99 5.17
N TYR A 261 13.31 -13.22 4.64
CA TYR A 261 12.19 -14.08 4.24
C TYR A 261 11.22 -14.30 5.41
N ARG A 262 11.75 -14.66 6.58
CA ARG A 262 10.95 -14.87 7.79
C ARG A 262 10.32 -13.57 8.28
N TRP A 263 11.01 -12.44 8.19
CA TRP A 263 10.44 -11.15 8.54
C TRP A 263 9.25 -10.79 7.64
N MET A 264 9.39 -10.97 6.33
CA MET A 264 8.31 -10.75 5.36
C MET A 264 7.09 -11.64 5.66
N THR A 265 7.31 -12.94 5.86
CA THR A 265 6.23 -13.92 6.01
C THR A 265 5.60 -13.90 7.40
N MET A 266 6.39 -13.78 8.46
CA MET A 266 5.88 -13.89 9.84
C MET A 266 5.40 -12.57 10.44
N LYS A 267 5.93 -11.41 10.00
CA LYS A 267 5.46 -10.11 10.51
C LYS A 267 4.48 -9.44 9.56
N TYR A 268 4.74 -9.51 8.25
CA TYR A 268 3.93 -8.79 7.26
C TYR A 268 3.03 -9.71 6.43
N HIS A 269 3.11 -11.03 6.61
CA HIS A 269 2.38 -12.02 5.83
C HIS A 269 2.55 -11.84 4.31
N LEU A 270 3.72 -11.31 3.92
CA LEU A 270 4.14 -11.12 2.54
C LEU A 270 4.92 -12.35 2.08
N ASP A 271 4.27 -13.19 1.29
CA ASP A 271 4.90 -14.32 0.62
C ASP A 271 5.78 -13.84 -0.55
N PRO A 272 7.11 -14.05 -0.52
CA PRO A 272 8.01 -13.65 -1.61
C PRO A 272 7.65 -14.25 -2.98
N THR A 273 7.04 -15.44 -3.00
CA THR A 273 6.56 -16.09 -4.23
C THR A 273 5.47 -15.25 -4.89
N TRP A 274 4.56 -14.72 -4.07
CA TRP A 274 3.50 -13.82 -4.53
C TRP A 274 4.05 -12.46 -4.96
N LEU A 275 5.04 -11.91 -4.24
CA LEU A 275 5.70 -10.68 -4.68
C LEU A 275 6.30 -10.86 -6.08
N HIS A 276 7.07 -11.93 -6.30
CA HIS A 276 7.64 -12.22 -7.62
C HIS A 276 6.54 -12.40 -8.68
N LYS A 277 5.52 -13.23 -8.41
CA LYS A 277 4.37 -13.45 -9.31
C LYS A 277 3.69 -12.15 -9.72
N LEU A 278 3.47 -11.23 -8.77
CA LEU A 278 2.76 -9.98 -9.03
C LEU A 278 3.61 -8.99 -9.82
N ASN A 279 4.91 -8.90 -9.55
CA ASN A 279 5.79 -8.06 -10.36
C ASN A 279 5.96 -8.60 -11.80
N VAL A 280 5.97 -9.93 -11.98
CA VAL A 280 5.94 -10.54 -13.33
C VAL A 280 4.62 -10.23 -14.03
N LYS A 281 3.50 -10.29 -13.30
CA LYS A 281 2.16 -10.07 -13.87
C LYS A 281 1.89 -8.61 -14.24
N TYR A 282 2.29 -7.68 -13.39
CA TYR A 282 1.88 -6.27 -13.49
C TYR A 282 3.02 -5.30 -13.82
N GLY A 283 4.28 -5.73 -13.75
CA GLY A 283 5.45 -4.84 -13.79
C GLY A 283 5.95 -4.49 -12.38
N ASP A 284 6.98 -3.65 -12.31
CA ASP A 284 7.66 -3.33 -11.06
C ASP A 284 6.78 -2.46 -10.14
N LEU A 285 6.06 -3.13 -9.24
CA LEU A 285 5.26 -2.48 -8.20
C LEU A 285 6.18 -1.93 -7.10
N ASP A 286 5.85 -0.75 -6.56
CA ASP A 286 6.61 -0.20 -5.45
C ASP A 286 6.08 -0.72 -4.10
N TRP A 287 6.74 -1.75 -3.56
CA TRP A 287 6.32 -2.42 -2.33
C TRP A 287 6.53 -1.60 -1.06
N ARG A 288 7.09 -0.38 -1.18
CA ARG A 288 7.18 0.59 -0.08
C ARG A 288 5.90 1.39 0.08
N LEU A 289 5.02 1.36 -0.92
CA LEU A 289 3.78 2.13 -0.97
C LEU A 289 2.54 1.22 -0.77
N PRO A 290 1.45 1.74 -0.18
CA PRO A 290 0.29 0.91 0.16
C PRO A 290 -0.43 0.31 -1.06
N GLU A 291 -0.32 0.91 -2.24
CA GLU A 291 -0.98 0.47 -3.47
C GLU A 291 -0.56 -0.96 -3.85
N ALA A 292 0.74 -1.29 -3.73
CA ALA A 292 1.24 -2.64 -3.99
C ALA A 292 0.66 -3.68 -3.00
N HIS A 293 0.43 -3.29 -1.75
CA HIS A 293 -0.15 -4.15 -0.72
C HIS A 293 -1.65 -4.32 -0.93
N ALA A 294 -2.37 -3.29 -1.35
CA ALA A 294 -3.76 -3.41 -1.76
C ALA A 294 -3.92 -4.42 -2.91
N ILE A 295 -3.05 -4.35 -3.92
CA ILE A 295 -3.01 -5.31 -5.04
C ILE A 295 -2.73 -6.73 -4.52
N TYR A 296 -1.74 -6.89 -3.64
CA TYR A 296 -1.39 -8.17 -3.04
C TYR A 296 -2.58 -8.83 -2.35
N TRP A 297 -3.25 -8.11 -1.44
CA TRP A 297 -4.37 -8.65 -0.67
C TRP A 297 -5.61 -8.87 -1.55
N ALA A 298 -5.83 -8.04 -2.56
CA ALA A 298 -6.91 -8.24 -3.52
C ALA A 298 -6.73 -9.52 -4.35
N GLU A 299 -5.52 -9.78 -4.87
CA GLU A 299 -5.22 -11.01 -5.63
C GLU A 299 -5.27 -12.26 -4.74
N ARG A 300 -4.76 -12.16 -3.51
CA ARG A 300 -4.89 -13.25 -2.51
C ARG A 300 -6.35 -13.54 -2.17
N GLY A 301 -7.20 -12.52 -2.03
CA GLY A 301 -8.62 -12.69 -1.79
C GLY A 301 -9.36 -13.30 -2.98
N LYS A 302 -9.01 -12.90 -4.21
CA LYS A 302 -9.57 -13.49 -5.44
C LYS A 302 -9.26 -14.98 -5.58
N ASP A 303 -8.07 -15.41 -5.20
CA ASP A 303 -7.69 -16.84 -5.17
C ASP A 303 -8.57 -17.67 -4.23
N LYS A 304 -9.25 -17.03 -3.26
CA LYS A 304 -10.16 -17.69 -2.31
C LYS A 304 -11.63 -17.61 -2.68
N TRP A 305 -12.02 -16.74 -3.62
CA TRP A 305 -13.39 -16.67 -4.14
C TRP A 305 -13.60 -17.72 -5.24
N THR A 306 -14.05 -18.93 -4.87
CA THR A 306 -14.26 -20.03 -5.83
C THR A 306 -15.73 -20.30 -6.20
N GLU A 307 -16.69 -19.65 -5.54
CA GLU A 307 -18.12 -19.91 -5.74
C GLU A 307 -18.78 -18.89 -6.69
N ASP A 308 -19.49 -19.36 -7.73
CA ASP A 308 -20.12 -18.53 -8.76
C ASP A 308 -21.16 -17.52 -8.22
N LYS A 309 -21.74 -17.80 -7.05
CA LYS A 309 -22.77 -16.96 -6.41
C LYS A 309 -22.21 -15.67 -5.78
N ASP A 310 -20.89 -15.50 -5.70
CA ASP A 310 -20.24 -14.32 -5.08
C ASP A 310 -19.76 -13.27 -6.10
N SER A 311 -20.38 -13.21 -7.28
CA SER A 311 -20.03 -12.28 -8.37
C SER A 311 -19.88 -10.82 -7.93
N PHE A 312 -20.74 -10.33 -7.02
CA PHE A 312 -20.63 -8.98 -6.46
C PHE A 312 -19.36 -8.75 -5.62
N LYS A 313 -18.94 -9.77 -4.86
CA LYS A 313 -17.77 -9.65 -3.98
C LYS A 313 -16.47 -9.82 -4.77
N ARG A 314 -16.48 -10.70 -5.79
CA ARG A 314 -15.42 -10.78 -6.80
C ARG A 314 -15.24 -9.43 -7.52
N LEU A 315 -16.35 -8.80 -7.92
CA LEU A 315 -16.34 -7.44 -8.48
C LEU A 315 -15.68 -6.42 -7.54
N SER A 316 -15.90 -6.53 -6.23
CA SER A 316 -15.23 -5.63 -5.27
C SER A 316 -13.70 -5.79 -5.27
N CYS A 317 -13.18 -7.02 -5.38
CA CYS A 317 -11.73 -7.23 -5.47
C CYS A 317 -11.18 -6.79 -6.83
N ASP A 318 -11.91 -7.02 -7.92
CA ASP A 318 -11.52 -6.55 -9.26
C ASP A 318 -11.48 -5.01 -9.31
N ARG A 319 -12.47 -4.34 -8.71
CA ARG A 319 -12.46 -2.87 -8.51
C ARG A 319 -11.27 -2.41 -7.72
N MET A 320 -10.98 -3.07 -6.60
CA MET A 320 -9.81 -2.75 -5.80
C MET A 320 -8.52 -2.91 -6.61
N LEU A 321 -8.43 -3.92 -7.48
CA LEU A 321 -7.26 -4.14 -8.33
C LEU A 321 -7.04 -3.04 -9.35
N PHE A 322 -8.00 -2.77 -10.23
CA PHE A 322 -7.78 -1.77 -11.28
C PHE A 322 -7.59 -0.36 -10.69
N GLN A 323 -8.27 -0.03 -9.58
CA GLN A 323 -8.10 1.25 -8.91
C GLN A 323 -6.73 1.37 -8.24
N SER A 324 -6.26 0.31 -7.58
CA SER A 324 -4.93 0.33 -6.93
C SER A 324 -3.80 0.31 -7.97
N LEU A 325 -3.99 -0.38 -9.09
CA LEU A 325 -3.07 -0.31 -10.24
C LEU A 325 -3.04 1.10 -10.84
N SER A 326 -4.20 1.75 -11.04
CA SER A 326 -4.25 3.15 -11.51
C SER A 326 -3.50 4.08 -10.56
N ALA A 327 -3.75 3.98 -9.26
CA ALA A 327 -3.04 4.77 -8.25
C ALA A 327 -1.53 4.48 -8.25
N ALA A 328 -1.12 3.22 -8.44
CA ALA A 328 0.29 2.84 -8.59
C ALA A 328 0.91 3.40 -9.88
N PHE A 329 0.16 3.51 -10.97
CA PHE A 329 0.62 4.19 -12.18
C PHE A 329 0.78 5.69 -11.96
N GLU A 330 -0.16 6.35 -11.28
CA GLU A 330 -0.17 7.79 -11.07
C GLU A 330 0.88 8.27 -10.05
N THR A 331 1.09 7.51 -8.97
CA THR A 331 1.95 7.91 -7.83
C THR A 331 2.73 6.76 -7.20
N GLY A 332 2.83 5.61 -7.86
CA GLY A 332 3.41 4.39 -7.28
C GLY A 332 4.91 4.22 -7.50
N ARG A 333 5.70 5.30 -7.53
CA ARG A 333 7.16 5.25 -7.50
C ARG A 333 7.70 6.21 -6.45
N LEU A 334 8.29 5.68 -5.38
CA LEU A 334 8.86 6.46 -4.30
C LEU A 334 10.28 6.95 -4.68
N VAL A 335 10.49 8.26 -4.62
CA VAL A 335 11.76 8.93 -4.97
C VAL A 335 12.64 9.09 -3.72
N TYR A 336 13.92 8.75 -3.86
CA TYR A 336 15.08 9.00 -2.97
C TYR A 336 14.85 9.17 -1.45
N LEU A 337 15.46 8.30 -0.65
CA LEU A 337 15.06 8.07 0.75
C LEU A 337 16.22 8.07 1.74
N LYS A 338 17.26 8.90 1.53
CA LYS A 338 18.30 9.02 2.56
C LYS A 338 17.72 9.60 3.86
N ASP A 339 16.78 10.55 3.74
CA ASP A 339 16.00 11.08 4.85
C ASP A 339 14.56 11.33 4.37
N ILE A 340 13.61 10.47 4.75
CA ILE A 340 12.17 10.69 4.42
C ILE A 340 11.60 11.75 5.38
N GLU A 341 12.06 12.99 5.23
CA GLU A 341 11.39 14.14 5.85
C GLU A 341 10.13 14.52 5.05
N HIS A 342 10.15 14.29 3.73
CA HIS A 342 9.05 14.57 2.83
C HIS A 342 8.78 13.39 1.90
N LEU A 343 7.56 12.89 1.90
CA LEU A 343 7.11 11.86 0.98
C LEU A 343 7.07 12.43 -0.45
N GLU A 344 7.97 11.96 -1.31
CA GLU A 344 8.02 12.34 -2.71
C GLU A 344 7.77 11.11 -3.60
N MET A 345 6.77 11.21 -4.47
CA MET A 345 6.36 10.13 -5.35
C MET A 345 6.23 10.65 -6.77
N THR A 346 6.57 9.80 -7.73
CA THR A 346 6.39 10.04 -9.16
C THR A 346 5.49 8.97 -9.79
N PRO A 347 4.94 9.24 -10.98
CA PRO A 347 4.25 8.22 -11.75
C PRO A 347 5.14 7.01 -12.07
N ASN A 348 4.56 5.82 -11.98
CA ASN A 348 5.18 4.58 -12.42
C ASN A 348 4.64 4.20 -13.82
N ILE A 349 5.13 4.93 -14.83
CA ILE A 349 4.58 4.86 -16.19
C ILE A 349 4.73 3.49 -16.88
N SER A 350 5.60 2.62 -16.35
CA SER A 350 5.78 1.24 -16.86
C SER A 350 4.56 0.36 -16.61
N LEU A 351 3.72 0.70 -15.63
CA LEU A 351 2.53 -0.08 -15.27
C LEU A 351 1.35 0.13 -16.22
N VAL A 352 1.42 1.06 -17.19
CA VAL A 352 0.25 1.46 -17.99
C VAL A 352 -0.44 0.29 -18.69
N ASP A 353 0.33 -0.66 -19.24
CA ASP A 353 -0.23 -1.82 -19.94
C ASP A 353 -0.93 -2.78 -18.99
N ALA A 354 -0.36 -2.99 -17.81
CA ALA A 354 -0.96 -3.80 -16.76
C ALA A 354 -2.28 -3.19 -16.23
N VAL A 355 -2.30 -1.87 -16.05
CA VAL A 355 -3.50 -1.15 -15.62
C VAL A 355 -4.58 -1.23 -16.70
N ASN A 356 -4.22 -0.94 -17.95
CA ASN A 356 -5.12 -1.03 -19.10
C ASN A 356 -5.74 -2.43 -19.20
N LYS A 357 -4.90 -3.46 -19.13
CA LYS A 357 -5.36 -4.86 -19.12
C LYS A 357 -6.32 -5.15 -17.96
N SER A 358 -6.02 -4.67 -16.74
CA SER A 358 -6.89 -4.91 -15.59
C SER A 358 -8.28 -4.27 -15.75
N TYR A 359 -8.36 -3.09 -16.38
CA TYR A 359 -9.64 -2.47 -16.74
C TYR A 359 -10.36 -3.26 -17.83
N MET A 360 -9.65 -3.70 -18.88
CA MET A 360 -10.23 -4.50 -19.97
C MET A 360 -10.78 -5.84 -19.46
N ASP A 361 -10.01 -6.58 -18.66
CA ASP A 361 -10.45 -7.85 -18.07
C ASP A 361 -11.73 -7.65 -17.22
N SER A 362 -11.83 -6.53 -16.51
CA SER A 362 -13.02 -6.18 -15.72
C SER A 362 -14.18 -5.71 -16.61
N TRP A 363 -13.89 -5.01 -17.69
CA TRP A 363 -14.88 -4.58 -18.68
C TRP A 363 -15.54 -5.78 -19.35
N ASP A 364 -14.76 -6.81 -19.69
CA ASP A 364 -15.27 -8.02 -20.33
C ASP A 364 -16.07 -8.90 -19.35
N ALA A 365 -15.74 -8.84 -18.05
CA ALA A 365 -16.38 -9.64 -17.01
C ALA A 365 -17.68 -9.04 -16.46
N TYR A 366 -17.88 -7.72 -16.55
CA TYR A 366 -18.98 -7.00 -15.90
C TYR A 366 -19.68 -6.03 -16.85
N ASP A 367 -20.87 -5.56 -16.49
CA ASP A 367 -21.61 -4.59 -17.31
C ASP A 367 -20.79 -3.29 -17.53
N GLU A 368 -20.77 -2.80 -18.77
CA GLU A 368 -20.03 -1.60 -19.16
C GLU A 368 -20.37 -0.38 -18.32
N ASN A 369 -21.61 -0.21 -17.83
CA ASN A 369 -21.95 0.94 -16.98
C ASN A 369 -21.28 0.88 -15.61
N THR A 370 -20.76 -0.28 -15.22
CA THR A 370 -20.06 -0.51 -13.96
C THR A 370 -18.62 0.00 -14.02
N ILE A 371 -17.94 -0.18 -15.15
CA ILE A 371 -16.49 0.08 -15.31
C ILE A 371 -16.23 1.28 -16.24
N GLY A 372 -17.17 1.60 -17.13
CA GLY A 372 -17.06 2.55 -18.23
C GLY A 372 -16.55 3.93 -17.86
N GLY A 373 -17.12 4.52 -16.81
CA GLY A 373 -16.70 5.83 -16.34
C GLY A 373 -15.27 5.83 -15.80
N ALA A 374 -14.95 4.87 -14.93
CA ALA A 374 -13.63 4.77 -14.31
C ALA A 374 -12.54 4.49 -15.34
N TYR A 375 -12.81 3.61 -16.31
CA TYR A 375 -11.86 3.31 -17.37
C TYR A 375 -11.62 4.51 -18.29
N GLY A 376 -12.68 5.24 -18.65
CA GLY A 376 -12.56 6.46 -19.45
C GLY A 376 -11.69 7.53 -18.77
N ASN A 377 -11.79 7.68 -17.45
CA ASN A 377 -10.94 8.59 -16.69
C ASN A 377 -9.48 8.11 -16.68
N PHE A 378 -9.24 6.82 -16.37
CA PHE A 378 -7.90 6.25 -16.43
C PHE A 378 -7.25 6.44 -17.82
N LEU A 379 -8.00 6.24 -18.92
CA LEU A 379 -7.47 6.45 -20.27
C LEU A 379 -7.00 7.89 -20.49
N VAL A 380 -7.76 8.88 -20.01
CA VAL A 380 -7.33 10.30 -20.03
C VAL A 380 -6.06 10.49 -19.21
N ASP A 381 -6.07 10.05 -17.95
CA ASP A 381 -4.95 10.21 -17.03
C ASP A 381 -3.67 9.54 -17.56
N ALA A 382 -3.80 8.36 -18.17
CA ALA A 382 -2.73 7.62 -18.79
C ALA A 382 -2.16 8.35 -20.01
N ILE A 383 -3.00 8.82 -20.93
CA ILE A 383 -2.57 9.55 -22.13
C ILE A 383 -1.82 10.83 -21.72
N VAL A 384 -2.41 11.62 -20.83
CA VAL A 384 -1.82 12.88 -20.36
C VAL A 384 -0.53 12.64 -19.59
N THR A 385 -0.48 11.63 -18.72
CA THR A 385 0.72 11.30 -17.93
C THR A 385 1.84 10.77 -18.80
N LEU A 386 1.59 9.83 -19.71
CA LEU A 386 2.58 9.35 -20.65
C LEU A 386 3.13 10.48 -21.53
N TYR A 387 2.26 11.39 -21.99
CA TYR A 387 2.69 12.56 -22.76
C TYR A 387 3.62 13.47 -21.94
N LYS A 388 3.24 13.82 -20.70
CA LYS A 388 4.06 14.63 -19.79
C LYS A 388 5.44 14.02 -19.56
N PHE A 389 5.51 12.69 -19.43
CA PHE A 389 6.75 11.94 -19.18
C PHE A 389 7.47 11.50 -20.47
N GLY A 390 7.23 12.16 -21.61
CA GLY A 390 7.99 11.97 -22.86
C GLY A 390 7.59 10.72 -23.67
N GLN A 391 6.72 9.85 -23.14
CA GLN A 391 6.25 8.62 -23.81
C GLN A 391 5.14 8.90 -24.84
N LYS A 392 5.36 9.86 -25.75
CA LYS A 392 4.35 10.33 -26.73
C LYS A 392 3.84 9.21 -27.63
N LYS A 393 4.70 8.27 -28.03
CA LYS A 393 4.29 7.10 -28.83
C LYS A 393 3.28 6.24 -28.06
N LYS A 394 3.58 5.91 -26.80
CA LYS A 394 2.68 5.13 -25.94
C LYS A 394 1.38 5.88 -25.66
N ALA A 395 1.44 7.19 -25.46
CA ALA A 395 0.26 8.04 -25.31
C ALA A 395 -0.64 7.99 -26.57
N ALA A 396 -0.05 8.03 -27.78
CA ALA A 396 -0.77 7.87 -29.04
C ALA A 396 -1.43 6.49 -29.16
N GLU A 397 -0.72 5.42 -28.76
CA GLU A 397 -1.26 4.05 -28.73
C GLU A 397 -2.48 3.95 -27.80
N MET A 398 -2.38 4.50 -26.58
CA MET A 398 -3.49 4.56 -25.62
C MET A 398 -4.68 5.36 -26.14
N GLN A 399 -4.43 6.51 -26.80
CA GLN A 399 -5.49 7.31 -27.41
C GLN A 399 -6.18 6.57 -28.57
N ALA A 400 -5.40 5.90 -29.42
CA ALA A 400 -5.94 5.07 -30.50
C ALA A 400 -6.79 3.92 -29.95
N HIS A 401 -6.36 3.28 -28.87
CA HIS A 401 -7.15 2.29 -28.15
C HIS A 401 -8.45 2.88 -27.59
N ALA A 402 -8.39 4.04 -26.92
CA ALA A 402 -9.58 4.70 -26.38
C ALA A 402 -10.64 5.00 -27.47
N ARG A 403 -10.21 5.33 -28.70
CA ARG A 403 -11.11 5.56 -29.85
C ARG A 403 -11.88 4.32 -30.30
N THR A 404 -11.47 3.10 -29.93
CA THR A 404 -12.21 1.89 -30.30
C THR A 404 -13.51 1.71 -29.51
N TYR A 405 -13.67 2.42 -28.38
CA TYR A 405 -14.83 2.32 -27.51
C TYR A 405 -15.91 3.32 -27.90
N LYS A 406 -17.02 2.82 -28.45
CA LYS A 406 -18.17 3.65 -28.91
C LYS A 406 -18.73 4.57 -27.82
N ARG A 407 -18.71 4.15 -26.55
CA ARG A 407 -19.22 4.92 -25.40
C ARG A 407 -18.56 6.30 -25.26
N TYR A 408 -17.28 6.40 -25.61
CA TYR A 408 -16.56 7.66 -25.46
C TYR A 408 -16.81 8.63 -26.63
N GLY A 409 -17.58 8.23 -27.64
CA GLY A 409 -17.96 9.08 -28.76
C GLY A 409 -16.75 9.74 -29.41
N THR A 410 -16.76 11.07 -29.46
CA THR A 410 -15.69 11.87 -30.06
C THR A 410 -14.66 12.40 -29.05
N ARG A 411 -14.73 12.01 -27.76
CA ARG A 411 -13.85 12.53 -26.69
C ARG A 411 -12.37 12.40 -27.05
N PHE A 412 -11.97 11.25 -27.56
CA PHE A 412 -10.58 10.93 -27.92
C PHE A 412 -10.24 11.23 -29.39
N SER A 413 -11.16 11.79 -30.19
CA SER A 413 -10.95 12.07 -31.61
C SER A 413 -9.91 13.15 -31.97
N PRO A 414 -9.69 14.20 -31.16
CA PRO A 414 -8.63 15.19 -31.47
C PRO A 414 -7.27 14.54 -31.64
N ASN A 415 -6.34 15.18 -32.37
CA ASN A 415 -4.95 14.72 -32.41
C ASN A 415 -4.34 14.75 -30.99
N LEU A 416 -3.24 14.02 -30.78
CA LEU A 416 -2.69 13.80 -29.44
C LEU A 416 -2.33 15.11 -28.73
N ASP A 417 -1.66 16.03 -29.43
CA ASP A 417 -1.25 17.32 -28.86
C ASP A 417 -2.49 18.15 -28.47
N ASP A 418 -3.48 18.27 -29.36
CA ASP A 418 -4.71 19.02 -29.09
C ASP A 418 -5.53 18.40 -27.96
N PHE A 419 -5.57 17.05 -27.88
CA PHE A 419 -6.24 16.33 -26.80
C PHE A 419 -5.57 16.64 -25.47
N VAL A 420 -4.25 16.41 -25.35
CA VAL A 420 -3.53 16.65 -24.09
C VAL A 420 -3.60 18.12 -23.71
N LEU A 421 -3.43 19.04 -24.65
CA LEU A 421 -3.55 20.47 -24.37
C LEU A 421 -4.94 20.87 -23.94
N LYS A 422 -5.98 20.27 -24.50
CA LYS A 422 -7.35 20.50 -24.06
C LYS A 422 -7.53 20.02 -22.62
N GLU A 423 -7.20 18.77 -22.30
CA GLU A 423 -7.39 18.22 -20.95
C GLU A 423 -6.54 18.98 -19.90
N LEU A 424 -5.36 19.48 -20.26
CA LEU A 424 -4.53 20.30 -19.36
C LEU A 424 -5.01 21.76 -19.24
N ALA A 425 -5.67 22.30 -20.26
CA ALA A 425 -6.11 23.70 -20.29
C ALA A 425 -7.55 23.90 -19.81
N GLU A 426 -8.39 22.87 -19.80
CA GLU A 426 -9.81 22.96 -19.39
C GLU A 426 -9.97 23.63 -18.02
N ASP A 427 -9.14 23.25 -17.05
CA ASP A 427 -9.14 23.87 -15.72
C ASP A 427 -8.56 25.30 -15.75
N MET A 428 -7.56 25.58 -16.59
CA MET A 428 -6.94 26.91 -16.69
C MET A 428 -7.87 27.95 -17.31
N GLU A 429 -8.66 27.58 -18.33
CA GLU A 429 -9.59 28.47 -19.02
C GLU A 429 -10.75 28.92 -18.11
N GLN A 430 -11.15 28.06 -17.16
CA GLN A 430 -12.16 28.35 -16.13
C GLN A 430 -11.58 29.02 -14.89
N ALA A 431 -10.25 29.02 -14.72
CA ALA A 431 -9.61 29.51 -13.51
C ALA A 431 -9.24 31.01 -13.55
N SER A 432 -8.95 31.55 -12.36
CA SER A 432 -8.46 32.91 -12.18
C SER A 432 -7.07 33.10 -12.81
N GLN A 433 -6.70 34.34 -13.17
CA GLN A 433 -5.36 34.64 -13.70
C GLN A 433 -4.22 34.13 -12.79
N PRO A 434 -4.29 34.27 -11.45
CA PRO A 434 -3.28 33.68 -10.55
C PRO A 434 -3.20 32.16 -10.64
N THR A 435 -4.33 31.47 -10.79
CA THR A 435 -4.36 30.02 -10.94
C THR A 435 -3.69 29.59 -12.25
N ALA A 436 -4.04 30.25 -13.37
CA ALA A 436 -3.42 29.97 -14.67
C ALA A 436 -1.91 30.25 -14.67
N GLN A 437 -1.48 31.34 -14.03
CA GLN A 437 -0.06 31.64 -13.83
C GLN A 437 0.63 30.56 -13.00
N GLY A 438 0.02 30.15 -11.89
CA GLY A 438 0.53 29.09 -11.01
C GLY A 438 0.69 27.75 -11.74
N THR A 439 -0.25 27.38 -12.61
CA THR A 439 -0.15 26.16 -13.41
C THR A 439 1.07 26.20 -14.34
N VAL A 440 1.24 27.26 -15.14
CA VAL A 440 2.40 27.40 -16.04
C VAL A 440 3.70 27.40 -15.24
N GLN A 441 3.76 28.12 -14.11
CA GLN A 441 4.93 28.12 -13.23
C GLN A 441 5.22 26.72 -12.68
N SER A 442 4.20 25.95 -12.30
CA SER A 442 4.39 24.58 -11.82
C SER A 442 5.03 23.67 -12.88
N TYR A 443 4.61 23.77 -14.15
CA TYR A 443 5.23 22.99 -15.23
C TYR A 443 6.68 23.41 -15.48
N LEU A 444 6.98 24.72 -15.44
CA LEU A 444 8.35 25.23 -15.52
C LEU A 444 9.21 24.72 -14.36
N MET A 445 8.71 24.79 -13.14
CA MET A 445 9.41 24.29 -11.95
C MET A 445 9.67 22.79 -12.05
N ASN A 446 8.71 22.02 -12.56
CA ASN A 446 8.92 20.59 -12.82
C ASN A 446 9.99 20.36 -13.90
N ALA A 447 9.99 21.13 -15.00
CA ALA A 447 11.05 21.03 -16.01
C ALA A 447 12.45 21.23 -15.38
N TYR A 448 12.60 22.25 -14.52
CA TYR A 448 13.86 22.50 -13.81
C TYR A 448 14.21 21.41 -12.80
N TYR A 449 13.23 20.87 -12.07
CA TYR A 449 13.45 19.76 -11.17
C TYR A 449 13.94 18.51 -11.93
N GLN A 450 13.29 18.15 -13.03
CA GLN A 450 13.67 16.99 -13.86
C GLN A 450 15.08 17.15 -14.44
N LEU A 451 15.42 18.37 -14.88
CA LEU A 451 16.78 18.70 -15.31
C LEU A 451 17.80 18.54 -14.18
N ALA A 452 17.41 18.84 -12.93
CA ALA A 452 18.27 18.68 -11.75
C ALA A 452 18.51 17.22 -11.35
N ILE A 453 17.69 16.26 -11.81
CA ILE A 453 17.83 14.82 -11.53
C ILE A 453 18.26 14.00 -12.75
N ASP A 454 18.72 14.66 -13.81
CA ASP A 454 19.24 14.04 -15.02
C ASP A 454 18.21 13.36 -15.95
N GLU A 455 16.96 13.84 -15.89
CA GLU A 455 15.84 13.39 -16.74
C GLU A 455 15.57 14.41 -17.87
N ASP A 456 16.52 14.55 -18.80
CA ASP A 456 16.52 15.58 -19.87
C ASP A 456 15.26 15.55 -20.77
N GLU A 457 14.89 14.36 -21.26
CA GLU A 457 13.73 14.21 -22.15
C GLU A 457 12.41 14.58 -21.45
N VAL A 458 12.32 14.27 -20.14
CA VAL A 458 11.18 14.61 -19.30
C VAL A 458 11.15 16.11 -19.07
N ALA A 459 12.29 16.74 -18.80
CA ALA A 459 12.41 18.18 -18.63
C ALA A 459 11.96 18.94 -19.89
N GLU A 460 12.41 18.51 -21.07
CA GLU A 460 12.02 19.10 -22.37
C GLU A 460 10.50 18.96 -22.62
N SER A 461 9.93 17.82 -22.26
CA SER A 461 8.48 17.59 -22.34
C SER A 461 7.70 18.57 -21.45
N TYR A 462 8.10 18.73 -20.18
CA TYR A 462 7.48 19.68 -19.26
C TYR A 462 7.56 21.12 -19.77
N LEU A 463 8.70 21.53 -20.33
CA LEU A 463 8.87 22.87 -20.89
C LEU A 463 7.97 23.08 -22.11
N THR A 464 7.92 22.11 -23.01
CA THR A 464 7.05 22.15 -24.20
C THR A 464 5.60 22.35 -23.79
N ILE A 465 5.14 21.60 -22.78
CA ILE A 465 3.77 21.72 -22.26
C ILE A 465 3.54 23.07 -21.60
N ALA A 466 4.47 23.55 -20.76
CA ALA A 466 4.38 24.87 -20.14
C ALA A 466 4.21 25.97 -21.19
N LYS A 467 4.98 25.89 -22.28
CA LYS A 467 4.93 26.86 -23.39
C LYS A 467 3.60 26.78 -24.13
N GLN A 468 3.13 25.57 -24.44
CA GLN A 468 1.86 25.38 -25.13
C GLN A 468 0.65 25.84 -24.27
N LEU A 469 0.67 25.58 -22.96
CA LEU A 469 -0.34 26.07 -22.02
C LEU A 469 -0.34 27.60 -21.93
N TYR A 470 0.84 28.20 -21.83
CA TYR A 470 1.01 29.65 -21.87
C TYR A 470 0.42 30.25 -23.15
N ASP A 471 0.80 29.72 -24.32
CA ASP A 471 0.36 30.23 -25.62
C ASP A 471 -1.16 30.06 -25.81
N ARG A 472 -1.72 28.93 -25.38
CA ARG A 472 -3.15 28.67 -25.43
C ARG A 472 -3.93 29.62 -24.53
N TYR A 473 -3.49 29.81 -23.29
CA TYR A 473 -4.14 30.73 -22.36
C TYR A 473 -4.07 32.18 -22.83
N GLN A 474 -2.90 32.62 -23.35
CA GLN A 474 -2.77 33.96 -23.91
C GLN A 474 -3.69 34.18 -25.12
N LYS A 475 -3.90 33.16 -25.97
CA LYS A 475 -4.91 33.20 -27.05
C LYS A 475 -6.33 33.28 -26.50
N PHE A 476 -6.64 32.54 -25.43
CA PHE A 476 -7.95 32.54 -24.80
C PHE A 476 -8.32 33.89 -24.17
N VAL A 477 -7.36 34.56 -23.53
CA VAL A 477 -7.58 35.88 -22.90
C VAL A 477 -7.40 37.06 -23.84
N ALA A 478 -7.24 36.81 -25.15
CA ALA A 478 -7.06 37.84 -26.17
C ALA A 478 -8.17 38.92 -26.10
N GLY A 479 -7.78 40.20 -26.10
CA GLY A 479 -8.66 41.34 -25.87
C GLY A 479 -8.94 41.67 -24.39
N THR A 480 -8.46 40.85 -23.45
CA THR A 480 -8.58 41.07 -21.99
C THR A 480 -7.23 40.96 -21.25
N GLU A 481 -6.13 40.98 -21.99
CA GLU A 481 -4.75 40.70 -21.52
C GLU A 481 -4.34 41.62 -20.38
N ARG A 482 -4.78 42.89 -20.39
CA ARG A 482 -4.49 43.84 -19.31
C ARG A 482 -5.01 43.39 -17.95
N ARG A 483 -6.09 42.60 -17.91
CA ARG A 483 -6.72 42.10 -16.67
C ARG A 483 -6.42 40.63 -16.41
N ARG A 484 -6.30 39.82 -17.46
CA ARG A 484 -6.24 38.36 -17.36
C ARG A 484 -4.98 37.75 -17.97
N GLY A 485 -4.12 38.55 -18.59
CA GLY A 485 -2.89 38.09 -19.23
C GLY A 485 -1.90 37.51 -18.23
N LEU A 486 -1.08 36.58 -18.71
CA LEU A 486 0.06 36.06 -17.94
C LEU A 486 1.28 36.98 -18.08
N PRO A 487 2.20 36.97 -17.10
CA PRO A 487 3.49 37.64 -17.24
C PRO A 487 4.25 37.15 -18.48
N PRO A 488 5.14 37.95 -19.08
CA PRO A 488 5.92 37.51 -20.23
C PRO A 488 6.63 36.17 -19.99
N TRP A 489 6.64 35.30 -20.99
CA TRP A 489 7.20 33.94 -20.91
C TRP A 489 8.59 33.89 -20.25
N ASN A 490 9.52 34.73 -20.71
CA ASN A 490 10.89 34.78 -20.19
C ASN A 490 10.93 35.15 -18.68
N GLN A 491 10.04 36.04 -18.24
CA GLN A 491 9.92 36.40 -16.82
C GLN A 491 9.42 35.21 -15.98
N MET A 492 8.48 34.43 -16.52
CA MET A 492 7.98 33.23 -15.84
C MET A 492 9.06 32.15 -15.74
N GLN A 493 9.90 31.97 -16.76
CA GLN A 493 11.07 31.07 -16.72
C GLN A 493 12.03 31.44 -15.59
N ILE A 494 12.47 32.71 -15.54
CA ILE A 494 13.36 33.22 -14.48
C ILE A 494 12.76 32.99 -13.09
N THR A 495 11.51 33.42 -12.89
CA THR A 495 10.84 33.33 -11.60
C THR A 495 10.72 31.87 -11.13
N SER A 496 10.36 30.97 -12.04
CA SER A 496 10.20 29.54 -11.75
C SER A 496 11.53 28.86 -11.47
N LEU A 497 12.60 29.24 -12.18
CA LEU A 497 13.96 28.74 -11.94
C LEU A 497 14.43 29.10 -10.52
N GLU A 498 14.39 30.39 -10.16
CA GLU A 498 14.83 30.84 -8.83
C GLU A 498 13.98 30.21 -7.72
N THR A 499 12.67 30.11 -7.93
CA THR A 499 11.78 29.42 -6.98
C THR A 499 12.13 27.94 -6.84
N THR A 500 12.48 27.25 -7.93
CA THR A 500 12.87 25.83 -7.89
C THR A 500 14.16 25.65 -7.10
N LYS A 501 15.18 26.46 -7.38
CA LYS A 501 16.47 26.42 -6.66
C LYS A 501 16.32 26.60 -5.15
N GLN A 502 15.38 27.44 -4.72
CA GLN A 502 15.10 27.67 -3.29
C GLN A 502 14.37 26.50 -2.62
N ARG A 503 13.68 25.65 -3.40
CA ARG A 503 12.82 24.57 -2.88
C ARG A 503 13.45 23.18 -2.93
N ILE A 504 14.50 22.99 -3.71
CA ILE A 504 15.20 21.71 -3.84
C ILE A 504 16.46 21.67 -2.97
N PRO A 505 16.95 20.47 -2.58
CA PRO A 505 18.19 20.34 -1.82
C PRO A 505 19.38 21.04 -2.49
N ALA A 506 20.27 21.64 -1.69
CA ALA A 506 21.42 22.41 -2.19
C ALA A 506 22.29 21.67 -3.24
N PRO A 507 22.56 20.35 -3.13
CA PRO A 507 23.28 19.61 -4.17
C PRO A 507 22.54 19.59 -5.52
N MET A 508 21.21 19.49 -5.50
CA MET A 508 20.38 19.52 -6.71
C MET A 508 20.32 20.92 -7.32
N ALA A 509 20.20 21.96 -6.49
CA ALA A 509 20.24 23.35 -6.94
C ALA A 509 21.55 23.70 -7.65
N LYS A 510 22.69 23.26 -7.09
CA LYS A 510 24.00 23.45 -7.73
C LYS A 510 24.10 22.71 -9.07
N ARG A 511 23.61 21.47 -9.12
CA ARG A 511 23.59 20.69 -10.37
C ARG A 511 22.74 21.38 -11.44
N LEU A 512 21.56 21.87 -11.08
CA LEU A 512 20.68 22.62 -11.97
C LEU A 512 21.39 23.85 -12.58
N GLU A 513 22.10 24.64 -11.76
CA GLU A 513 22.89 25.78 -12.23
C GLU A 513 23.97 25.39 -13.27
N GLU A 514 24.67 24.28 -13.04
CA GLU A 514 25.71 23.78 -13.95
C GLU A 514 25.13 23.26 -15.29
N ARG A 515 23.86 22.82 -15.28
CA ARG A 515 23.21 22.20 -16.44
C ARG A 515 22.46 23.18 -17.34
N ILE A 516 21.97 24.30 -16.81
CA ILE A 516 21.23 25.32 -17.59
C ILE A 516 22.01 25.84 -18.81
N PRO A 517 23.33 26.06 -18.78
CA PRO A 517 24.10 26.46 -19.97
C PRO A 517 24.26 25.36 -21.03
N ARG A 518 23.98 24.09 -20.71
CA ARG A 518 24.20 22.93 -21.60
C ARG A 518 22.94 22.47 -22.33
N ALA A 519 21.76 22.78 -21.81
CA ALA A 519 20.50 22.61 -22.52
C ALA A 519 20.40 23.73 -23.58
N LYS A 520 20.43 23.39 -24.87
CA LYS A 520 20.57 24.33 -26.00
C LYS A 520 19.38 25.30 -26.22
N GLU A 521 18.49 25.46 -25.24
CA GLU A 521 17.51 26.53 -25.20
C GLU A 521 17.97 27.56 -24.16
N LYS A 522 18.06 28.84 -24.55
CA LYS A 522 18.38 29.94 -23.62
C LYS A 522 17.25 30.05 -22.58
N PHE A 523 17.33 29.27 -21.50
CA PHE A 523 16.39 29.27 -20.37
C PHE A 523 16.47 30.55 -19.52
N ILE A 524 17.52 31.35 -19.71
CA ILE A 524 17.75 32.60 -18.99
C ILE A 524 18.06 33.69 -20.05
N PRO A 525 17.26 34.77 -20.13
CA PRO A 525 17.59 35.92 -20.96
C PRO A 525 18.80 36.68 -20.38
N GLU A 526 19.65 37.23 -21.25
CA GLU A 526 20.71 38.15 -20.84
C GLU A 526 20.06 39.43 -20.28
N ALA A 527 20.71 40.10 -19.30
CA ALA A 527 20.13 41.28 -18.62
C ALA A 527 19.65 42.41 -19.57
N GLY A 528 20.15 42.45 -20.82
CA GLY A 528 19.71 43.38 -21.86
C GLY A 528 18.43 43.01 -22.62
N GLU A 529 17.87 41.81 -22.43
CA GLU A 529 16.65 41.33 -23.09
C GLU A 529 15.36 41.69 -22.29
N ILE A 530 15.49 42.23 -21.08
CA ILE A 530 14.38 42.72 -20.25
C ILE A 530 14.17 44.20 -20.54
N ALA A 531 13.16 44.53 -21.36
CA ALA A 531 12.79 45.92 -21.60
C ALA A 531 12.31 46.60 -20.30
N ALA A 532 12.84 47.79 -20.02
CA ALA A 532 12.36 48.60 -18.90
C ALA A 532 10.86 48.90 -19.06
N PRO A 533 10.06 48.88 -17.98
CA PRO A 533 8.64 49.16 -18.08
C PRO A 533 8.42 50.59 -18.61
N VAL A 534 7.74 50.69 -19.74
CA VAL A 534 7.25 51.98 -20.25
C VAL A 534 6.00 52.32 -19.43
N VAL A 535 6.17 53.20 -18.45
CA VAL A 535 5.04 53.83 -17.76
C VAL A 535 4.41 54.81 -18.75
N GLN A 536 3.21 54.50 -19.25
CA GLN A 536 2.35 55.47 -19.94
C GLN A 536 1.58 56.32 -18.94
#